data_AF-A0A966Q637-F1
#
_entry.id   AF-A0A966Q637-F1
#
_cell.length_a   1.000
_cell.length_b   1.000
_cell.length_c   1.000
_cell.angle_alpha   90.00
_cell.angle_beta   90.00
_cell.angle_gamma   90.00
#
_symmetry.space_group_name_H-M   'P 1'
#
loop_
_entity.id
_entity.type
_entity.pdbx_description
1 polymer ?
#
loop_
_entity_poly.entity_id
_entity_poly.type
_entity_poly.pdbx_seq_one_letter_code
_entity_poly.pdbx_strand_id
1 'polypeptide(L)'
;MIRCLGAFLLLGVLATNGWTEVRLFILESRKPEGTPELVTVESEQNEGSKVVLQQSNGTKREVSKESILARLPGTPRPGDVLTREAAAKAISDLLEAKTKVPALEKILQEEVEKWKACLDKLPSAEDPGALAKAEAAFAEAFARAMPKAHEPKSDYSMEEIRQQINALEALKKEFPNREPEIDRGMEPWRMEEAERLAGKKKFEGRWLTPEEWEKEKGAREKAAREGFLKKIQLPEVSPVLIGQGVLLAGLALATGALLLGASFLFHGAMEIFKHRAWWKGAAWLVAGGLLMGLLGEAGKLSLSFPEPLAVNGDGKPELLEEFLWQQVGNHQPFPGEIHLLDADLNAWWQKRLRFAPLAVTELLVVSTDGWRVQFLEGGLRLDREGRILGRRFLLRHELALSRTEQGEEVYRVEATLGKLPLPPALVLSTWEAWVQDLVRIEGIFPGGNKERVERLEKGSVVLTQKPKTQGG
;
A
#
# COMPACT_ATOMS: atom_id res chain seq x y z
N MET A 1 27.58 -40.60 -22.55
CA MET A 1 28.99 -40.81 -22.16
C MET A 1 29.09 -40.74 -20.65
N ILE A 2 29.34 -41.91 -20.03
CA ILE A 2 30.06 -42.15 -18.75
C ILE A 2 29.52 -41.39 -17.51
N ARG A 3 28.65 -42.00 -16.69
CA ARG A 3 28.87 -43.02 -15.61
C ARG A 3 29.45 -42.46 -14.30
N CYS A 4 28.63 -42.58 -13.24
CA CYS A 4 28.90 -43.05 -11.87
C CYS A 4 27.48 -43.21 -11.25
N LEU A 5 26.81 -44.37 -11.18
CA LEU A 5 27.11 -45.71 -10.66
C LEU A 5 27.66 -45.73 -9.23
N GLY A 6 26.73 -45.98 -8.30
CA GLY A 6 26.96 -46.36 -6.92
C GLY A 6 25.73 -47.13 -6.42
N ALA A 7 25.56 -48.36 -6.93
CA ALA A 7 24.57 -49.31 -6.46
C ALA A 7 25.09 -50.02 -5.21
N PHE A 8 24.26 -50.16 -4.18
CA PHE A 8 24.26 -51.35 -3.33
C PHE A 8 22.82 -51.67 -2.93
N LEU A 9 22.34 -52.74 -3.54
CA LEU A 9 21.13 -53.49 -3.21
C LEU A 9 21.50 -54.55 -2.16
N LEU A 10 20.49 -55.00 -1.41
CA LEU A 10 20.37 -56.29 -0.73
C LEU A 10 21.18 -56.52 0.57
N LEU A 11 20.49 -56.28 1.69
CA LEU A 11 20.39 -57.28 2.76
C LEU A 11 19.02 -57.12 3.45
N GLY A 12 18.06 -57.93 3.00
CA GLY A 12 16.88 -58.24 3.77
C GLY A 12 17.26 -59.18 4.90
N VAL A 13 17.06 -58.73 6.14
CA VAL A 13 16.81 -59.61 7.28
C VAL A 13 15.69 -58.95 8.08
N LEU A 14 14.52 -59.55 7.97
CA LEU A 14 13.45 -59.64 8.97
C LEU A 14 13.72 -58.85 10.27
N ALA A 15 13.34 -57.58 10.31
CA ALA A 15 12.87 -56.96 11.54
C ALA A 15 11.35 -56.93 11.44
N THR A 16 10.74 -58.06 11.77
CA THR A 16 9.31 -58.10 12.08
C THR A 16 9.00 -56.97 13.04
N ASN A 17 8.05 -56.13 12.66
CA ASN A 17 7.40 -55.10 13.48
C ASN A 17 7.52 -55.45 14.96
N GLY A 18 8.48 -54.82 15.64
CA GLY A 18 8.62 -54.88 17.08
C GLY A 18 7.54 -53.98 17.65
N TRP A 19 6.30 -54.45 17.63
CA TRP A 19 5.29 -53.92 18.52
C TRP A 19 5.87 -54.05 19.92
N THR A 20 6.06 -52.95 20.64
CA THR A 20 6.08 -53.00 22.11
C THR A 20 4.66 -53.23 22.59
N GLU A 21 4.06 -54.32 22.12
CA GLU A 21 2.77 -54.81 22.57
C GLU A 21 3.04 -55.38 23.96
N VAL A 22 2.46 -54.75 24.97
CA VAL A 22 2.49 -55.33 26.32
C VAL A 22 1.75 -56.66 26.24
N ARG A 23 2.45 -57.76 26.55
CA ARG A 23 1.89 -59.12 26.52
C ARG A 23 1.88 -59.71 27.92
N LEU A 24 0.86 -60.48 28.22
CA LEU A 24 0.73 -61.23 29.46
C LEU A 24 1.15 -62.68 29.20
N PHE A 25 2.09 -63.20 29.99
CA PHE A 25 2.55 -64.57 29.90
C PHE A 25 2.08 -65.35 31.11
N ILE A 26 1.41 -66.48 30.90
CA ILE A 26 1.16 -67.45 31.97
C ILE A 26 2.34 -68.43 31.99
N LEU A 27 3.05 -68.47 33.11
CA LEU A 27 4.21 -69.32 33.31
C LEU A 27 3.91 -70.45 34.30
N GLU A 28 4.46 -71.62 34.04
CA GLU A 28 4.49 -72.72 35.00
C GLU A 28 5.50 -72.42 36.12
N SER A 29 5.11 -72.64 37.38
CA SER A 29 5.94 -72.29 38.53
C SER A 29 7.06 -73.31 38.77
N ARG A 30 8.27 -72.81 39.08
CA ARG A 30 9.43 -73.63 39.48
C ARG A 30 9.42 -74.02 40.97
N LYS A 31 8.39 -73.64 41.75
CA LYS A 31 8.29 -73.99 43.18
C LYS A 31 7.53 -75.32 43.36
N PRO A 32 7.83 -76.12 44.39
CA PRO A 32 7.26 -77.47 44.59
C PRO A 32 5.73 -77.51 44.80
N GLU A 33 5.05 -76.36 44.92
CA GLU A 33 3.59 -76.23 45.04
C GLU A 33 2.88 -75.77 43.74
N GLY A 34 3.58 -75.71 42.60
CA GLY A 34 2.96 -75.77 41.26
C GLY A 34 1.91 -74.73 40.87
N THR A 35 1.85 -73.56 41.51
CA THR A 35 0.87 -72.50 41.17
C THR A 35 1.35 -71.63 40.01
N PRO A 36 0.65 -71.58 38.86
CA PRO A 36 1.06 -70.78 37.70
C PRO A 36 1.06 -69.27 37.99
N GLU A 37 1.96 -68.53 37.33
CA GLU A 37 2.21 -67.10 37.56
C GLU A 37 1.89 -66.28 36.29
N LEU A 38 1.21 -65.14 36.44
CA LEU A 38 0.97 -64.19 35.34
C LEU A 38 2.05 -63.10 35.34
N VAL A 39 2.72 -62.90 34.22
CA VAL A 39 3.82 -61.92 34.08
C VAL A 39 3.55 -60.98 32.90
N THR A 40 3.68 -59.68 33.15
CA THR A 40 3.59 -58.63 32.11
C THR A 40 4.95 -58.42 31.45
N VAL A 41 5.00 -58.56 30.12
CA VAL A 41 6.22 -58.56 29.30
C VAL A 41 6.13 -57.45 28.25
N GLU A 42 7.19 -56.65 28.15
CA GLU A 42 7.31 -55.55 27.18
C GLU A 42 8.12 -55.95 25.94
N SER A 43 9.05 -56.91 26.08
CA SER A 43 9.80 -57.46 24.95
C SER A 43 10.14 -58.94 25.19
N GLU A 44 10.13 -59.73 24.11
CA GLU A 44 10.57 -61.12 24.12
C GLU A 44 11.76 -61.31 23.17
N GLN A 45 12.80 -62.03 23.62
CA GLN A 45 13.91 -62.48 22.78
C GLN A 45 14.00 -64.00 22.81
N ASN A 46 13.95 -64.62 21.63
CA ASN A 46 14.05 -66.08 21.48
C ASN A 46 15.52 -66.50 21.34
N GLU A 47 16.04 -67.24 22.31
CA GLU A 47 17.41 -67.77 22.30
C GLU A 47 17.37 -69.30 22.35
N GLY A 48 17.20 -69.93 21.17
CA GLY A 48 17.21 -71.38 21.02
C GLY A 48 16.07 -72.07 21.78
N SER A 49 16.40 -72.82 22.84
CA SER A 49 15.44 -73.52 23.72
C SER A 49 14.86 -72.65 24.84
N LYS A 50 15.36 -71.42 25.01
CA LYS A 50 14.92 -70.46 26.03
C LYS A 50 14.29 -69.21 25.41
N VAL A 51 13.46 -68.54 26.21
CA VAL A 51 12.91 -67.21 25.92
C VAL A 51 13.34 -66.27 27.04
N VAL A 52 13.96 -65.15 26.67
CA VAL A 52 14.26 -64.05 27.60
C VAL A 52 13.07 -63.09 27.56
N LEU A 53 12.36 -62.99 28.69
CA LEU A 53 11.24 -62.07 28.87
C LEU A 53 11.70 -60.82 29.61
N GLN A 54 11.52 -59.65 29.02
CA GLN A 54 11.73 -58.37 29.71
C GLN A 54 10.40 -57.89 30.31
N GLN A 55 10.34 -57.85 31.64
CA GLN A 55 9.15 -57.43 32.37
C GLN A 55 9.02 -55.90 32.42
N SER A 56 7.82 -55.41 32.70
CA SER A 56 7.51 -53.97 32.81
C SER A 56 8.22 -53.23 33.96
N ASN A 57 8.89 -53.95 34.87
CA ASN A 57 9.75 -53.40 35.93
C ASN A 57 11.24 -53.32 35.50
N GLY A 58 11.56 -53.63 34.24
CA GLY A 58 12.93 -53.67 33.71
C GLY A 58 13.71 -54.95 34.00
N THR A 59 13.14 -55.92 34.73
CA THR A 59 13.81 -57.20 35.02
C THR A 59 13.75 -58.17 33.84
N LYS A 60 14.85 -58.87 33.59
CA LYS A 60 14.94 -59.93 32.56
C LYS A 60 14.78 -61.30 33.23
N ARG A 61 13.89 -62.13 32.70
CA ARG A 61 13.64 -63.50 33.19
C ARG A 61 13.82 -64.49 32.05
N GLU A 62 14.73 -65.45 32.24
CA GLU A 62 14.90 -66.57 31.31
C GLU A 62 13.94 -67.71 31.65
N VAL A 63 13.10 -68.09 30.69
CA VAL A 63 12.16 -69.22 30.83
C VAL A 63 12.36 -70.24 29.71
N SER A 64 12.14 -71.53 30.01
CA SER A 64 12.07 -72.55 28.96
C SER A 64 10.81 -72.32 28.12
N LYS A 65 10.87 -72.60 26.82
CA LYS A 65 9.68 -72.53 25.95
C LYS A 65 8.54 -73.40 26.43
N GLU A 66 8.86 -74.53 27.05
CA GLU A 66 7.88 -75.49 27.59
C GLU A 66 7.18 -74.97 28.85
N SER A 67 7.78 -74.00 29.56
CA SER A 67 7.21 -73.42 30.78
C SER A 67 6.23 -72.27 30.51
N ILE A 68 5.96 -71.93 29.24
CA ILE A 68 5.00 -70.88 28.86
C ILE A 68 3.67 -71.56 28.51
N LEU A 69 2.67 -71.42 29.39
CA LEU A 69 1.36 -72.05 29.24
C LEU A 69 0.45 -71.27 28.29
N ALA A 70 0.55 -69.94 28.27
CA ALA A 70 -0.20 -69.09 27.34
C ALA A 70 0.49 -67.75 27.12
N ARG A 71 0.29 -67.19 25.92
CA ARG A 71 0.62 -65.80 25.57
C ARG A 71 -0.70 -65.05 25.35
N LEU A 72 -0.95 -64.03 26.14
CA LEU A 72 -2.20 -63.27 26.15
C LEU A 72 -1.93 -61.79 25.84
N PRO A 73 -2.89 -61.08 25.25
CA PRO A 73 -2.77 -59.65 25.02
C PRO A 73 -2.85 -58.88 26.34
N GLY A 74 -1.92 -57.95 26.58
CA GLY A 74 -1.98 -57.03 27.72
C GLY A 74 -2.83 -55.80 27.41
N THR A 75 -3.33 -55.13 28.45
CA THR A 75 -4.12 -53.90 28.29
C THR A 75 -3.33 -52.84 27.48
N PRO A 76 -3.94 -52.22 26.45
CA PRO A 76 -3.28 -51.26 25.57
C PRO A 76 -2.91 -49.96 26.30
N ARG A 77 -1.85 -49.29 25.84
CA ARG A 77 -1.37 -48.00 26.37
C ARG A 77 -2.07 -46.81 25.68
N PRO A 78 -2.08 -45.62 26.32
CA PRO A 78 -2.54 -44.40 25.66
C PRO A 78 -1.74 -44.13 24.38
N GLY A 79 -2.41 -44.08 23.23
CA GLY A 79 -1.79 -43.89 21.90
C GLY A 79 -1.80 -45.12 21.00
N ASP A 80 -2.14 -46.31 21.52
CA ASP A 80 -2.26 -47.52 20.70
C ASP A 80 -3.53 -47.48 19.82
N VAL A 81 -3.37 -47.78 18.53
CA VAL A 81 -4.49 -47.88 17.58
C VAL A 81 -5.25 -49.17 17.85
N LEU A 82 -6.42 -49.06 18.49
CA LEU A 82 -7.23 -50.21 18.89
C LEU A 82 -8.48 -50.35 18.03
N THR A 83 -8.69 -51.54 17.44
CA THR A 83 -9.94 -51.89 16.75
C THR A 83 -10.87 -52.67 17.68
N ARG A 84 -12.19 -52.56 17.46
CA ARG A 84 -13.21 -53.27 18.24
C ARG A 84 -13.07 -54.79 18.12
N GLU A 85 -12.69 -55.28 16.94
CA GLU A 85 -12.40 -56.70 16.68
C GLU A 85 -11.20 -57.21 17.48
N ALA A 86 -10.11 -56.43 17.54
CA ALA A 86 -8.93 -56.78 18.32
C ALA A 86 -9.23 -56.81 19.83
N ALA A 87 -10.02 -55.84 20.32
CA ALA A 87 -10.46 -55.80 21.71
C ALA A 87 -11.39 -56.97 22.07
N ALA A 88 -12.35 -57.32 21.20
CA ALA A 88 -13.24 -58.47 21.41
C ALA A 88 -12.47 -59.80 21.41
N LYS A 89 -11.49 -59.95 20.51
CA LYS A 89 -10.59 -61.12 20.47
C LYS A 89 -9.77 -61.23 21.75
N ALA A 90 -9.19 -60.12 22.23
CA ALA A 90 -8.43 -60.08 23.47
C ALA A 90 -9.25 -60.50 24.69
N ILE A 91 -10.51 -60.06 24.78
CA ILE A 91 -11.44 -60.49 25.84
C ILE A 91 -11.71 -61.99 25.75
N SER A 92 -11.92 -62.53 24.54
CA SER A 92 -12.12 -63.97 24.32
C SER A 92 -10.91 -64.79 24.76
N ASP A 93 -9.70 -64.38 24.37
CA ASP A 93 -8.45 -65.08 24.72
C ASP A 93 -8.20 -65.08 26.24
N LEU A 94 -8.51 -63.96 26.92
CA LEU A 94 -8.41 -63.85 28.39
C LEU A 94 -9.45 -64.71 29.12
N LEU A 95 -10.69 -64.78 28.61
CA LEU A 95 -11.74 -65.64 29.16
C LEU A 95 -11.42 -67.13 28.94
N GLU A 96 -10.84 -67.50 27.81
CA GLU A 96 -10.39 -68.87 27.57
C GLU A 96 -9.26 -69.25 28.53
N ALA A 97 -8.27 -68.37 28.72
CA ALA A 97 -7.20 -68.59 29.70
C ALA A 97 -7.72 -68.72 31.13
N LYS A 98 -8.75 -67.95 31.50
CA LYS A 98 -9.44 -68.04 32.80
C LYS A 98 -10.01 -69.43 33.04
N THR A 99 -10.60 -70.07 32.02
CA THR A 99 -11.12 -71.45 32.14
C THR A 99 -10.03 -72.50 32.28
N LYS A 100 -8.87 -72.29 31.63
CA LYS A 100 -7.75 -73.23 31.64
C LYS A 100 -6.89 -73.14 32.90
N VAL A 101 -6.87 -71.98 33.57
CA VAL A 101 -6.00 -71.73 34.73
C VAL A 101 -6.78 -71.09 35.90
N PRO A 102 -7.56 -71.89 36.66
CA PRO A 102 -8.42 -71.38 37.73
C PRO A 102 -7.66 -70.63 38.84
N ALA A 103 -6.39 -70.98 39.09
CA ALA A 103 -5.54 -70.32 40.09
C ALA A 103 -5.31 -68.82 39.82
N LEU A 104 -5.46 -68.37 38.57
CA LEU A 104 -5.29 -66.96 38.17
C LEU A 104 -6.63 -66.26 37.88
N GLU A 105 -7.76 -66.88 38.26
CA GLU A 105 -9.11 -66.41 37.94
C GLU A 105 -9.32 -64.92 38.25
N LYS A 106 -8.95 -64.50 39.47
CA LYS A 106 -9.17 -63.13 39.93
C LYS A 106 -8.37 -62.11 39.11
N ILE A 107 -7.11 -62.43 38.80
CA ILE A 107 -6.19 -61.54 38.08
C ILE A 107 -6.59 -61.42 36.60
N LEU A 108 -6.96 -62.54 35.97
CA LEU A 108 -7.45 -62.54 34.59
C LEU A 108 -8.81 -61.83 34.46
N GLN A 109 -9.68 -61.93 35.48
CA GLN A 109 -10.94 -61.19 35.48
C GLN A 109 -10.72 -59.67 35.54
N GLU A 110 -9.75 -59.19 36.31
CA GLU A 110 -9.40 -57.76 36.37
C GLU A 110 -8.91 -57.23 35.01
N GLU A 111 -8.15 -58.02 34.25
CA GLU A 111 -7.74 -57.64 32.89
C GLU A 111 -8.89 -57.69 31.89
N VAL A 112 -9.83 -58.64 32.01
CA VAL A 112 -11.05 -58.66 31.20
C VAL A 112 -11.88 -57.39 31.42
N GLU A 113 -12.04 -56.92 32.66
CA GLU A 113 -12.79 -55.69 32.94
C GLU A 113 -12.09 -54.44 32.38
N LYS A 114 -10.75 -54.39 32.39
CA LYS A 114 -9.99 -53.32 31.72
C LYS A 114 -10.23 -53.32 30.21
N TRP A 115 -10.18 -54.49 29.58
CA TRP A 115 -10.45 -54.64 28.15
C TRP A 115 -11.91 -54.31 27.77
N LYS A 116 -12.89 -54.66 28.61
CA LYS A 116 -14.29 -54.23 28.42
C LYS A 116 -14.45 -52.71 28.51
N ALA A 117 -13.81 -52.07 29.49
CA ALA A 117 -13.84 -50.61 29.62
C ALA A 117 -13.18 -49.90 28.42
N CYS A 118 -12.20 -50.53 27.76
CA CYS A 118 -11.66 -50.06 26.48
C CYS A 118 -12.64 -50.30 25.32
N LEU A 119 -13.28 -51.46 25.25
CA LEU A 119 -14.27 -51.81 24.22
C LEU A 119 -15.48 -50.86 24.24
N ASP A 120 -15.96 -50.49 25.42
CA ASP A 120 -17.12 -49.59 25.60
C ASP A 120 -16.84 -48.15 25.11
N LYS A 121 -15.57 -47.75 25.05
CA LYS A 121 -15.14 -46.43 24.55
C LYS A 121 -14.91 -46.40 23.04
N LEU A 122 -14.90 -47.56 22.37
CA LEU A 122 -14.74 -47.64 20.92
C LEU A 122 -16.10 -47.52 20.23
N PRO A 123 -16.29 -46.55 19.31
CA PRO A 123 -17.53 -46.42 18.57
C PRO A 123 -17.81 -47.69 17.74
N SER A 124 -19.05 -48.18 17.80
CA SER A 124 -19.50 -49.33 16.99
C SER A 124 -19.84 -48.87 15.57
N ALA A 125 -19.33 -49.56 14.54
CA ALA A 125 -19.69 -49.31 13.15
C ALA A 125 -21.15 -49.70 12.82
N GLU A 126 -21.85 -50.41 13.72
CA GLU A 126 -23.20 -50.94 13.52
C GLU A 126 -24.32 -50.03 14.08
N ASP A 127 -23.99 -48.87 14.67
CA ASP A 127 -24.97 -47.85 15.08
C ASP A 127 -24.74 -46.51 14.34
N PRO A 128 -25.41 -46.30 13.19
CA PRO A 128 -25.30 -45.07 12.41
C PRO A 128 -25.64 -43.80 13.20
N GLY A 129 -26.47 -43.92 14.24
CA GLY A 129 -26.88 -42.79 15.08
C GLY A 129 -25.78 -42.32 16.03
N ALA A 130 -24.96 -43.23 16.55
CA ALA A 130 -23.81 -42.89 17.38
C ALA A 130 -22.67 -42.27 16.56
N LEU A 131 -22.46 -42.74 15.34
CA LEU A 131 -21.44 -42.22 14.42
C LEU A 131 -21.80 -40.81 13.95
N ALA A 132 -23.06 -40.57 13.57
CA ALA A 132 -23.54 -39.23 13.20
C ALA A 132 -23.44 -38.23 14.36
N LYS A 133 -23.69 -38.66 15.60
CA LYS A 133 -23.52 -37.80 16.79
C LYS A 133 -22.05 -37.45 17.04
N ALA A 134 -21.13 -38.40 16.86
CA ALA A 134 -19.70 -38.15 17.01
C ALA A 134 -19.17 -37.21 15.92
N GLU A 135 -19.63 -37.37 14.68
CA GLU A 135 -19.30 -36.47 13.57
C GLU A 135 -19.84 -35.06 13.79
N ALA A 136 -21.09 -34.93 14.23
CA ALA A 136 -21.68 -33.64 14.56
C ALA A 136 -20.92 -32.93 15.70
N ALA A 137 -20.57 -33.67 16.76
CA ALA A 137 -19.80 -33.14 17.88
C ALA A 137 -18.40 -32.69 17.46
N PHE A 138 -17.72 -33.44 16.59
CA PHE A 138 -16.43 -33.03 16.03
C PHE A 138 -16.57 -31.80 15.13
N ALA A 139 -17.55 -31.76 14.24
CA ALA A 139 -17.78 -30.63 13.35
C ALA A 139 -18.07 -29.33 14.13
N GLU A 140 -18.87 -29.41 15.19
CA GLU A 140 -19.16 -28.28 16.08
C GLU A 140 -17.91 -27.83 16.85
N ALA A 141 -17.16 -28.77 17.43
CA ALA A 141 -15.93 -28.46 18.15
C ALA A 141 -14.84 -27.88 17.22
N PHE A 142 -14.73 -28.37 16.00
CA PHE A 142 -13.81 -27.88 14.97
C PHE A 142 -14.20 -26.48 14.47
N ALA A 143 -15.49 -26.22 14.23
CA ALA A 143 -15.98 -24.90 13.86
C ALA A 143 -15.79 -23.88 15.00
N ARG A 144 -15.92 -24.31 16.26
CA ARG A 144 -15.62 -23.47 17.42
C ARG A 144 -14.13 -23.17 17.57
N ALA A 145 -13.28 -24.16 17.29
CA ALA A 145 -11.82 -24.00 17.32
C ALA A 145 -11.31 -23.12 16.17
N MET A 146 -11.96 -23.17 14.99
CA MET A 146 -11.67 -22.31 13.83
C MET A 146 -12.90 -21.48 13.42
N PRO A 147 -13.20 -20.38 14.14
CA PRO A 147 -14.35 -19.53 13.84
C PRO A 147 -14.21 -18.78 12.51
N LYS A 148 -12.97 -18.64 12.00
CA LYS A 148 -12.67 -18.08 10.68
C LYS A 148 -11.75 -19.04 9.94
N ALA A 149 -12.08 -19.35 8.69
CA ALA A 149 -11.18 -20.09 7.81
C ALA A 149 -9.90 -19.29 7.56
N HIS A 150 -8.79 -19.98 7.34
CA HIS A 150 -7.54 -19.35 6.92
C HIS A 150 -7.74 -18.71 5.53
N GLU A 151 -7.37 -17.43 5.43
CA GLU A 151 -7.38 -16.66 4.20
C GLU A 151 -5.93 -16.36 3.79
N PRO A 152 -5.44 -16.92 2.67
CA PRO A 152 -4.05 -16.78 2.27
C PRO A 152 -3.58 -15.33 2.08
N LYS A 153 -4.47 -14.37 1.81
CA LYS A 153 -4.09 -12.96 1.58
C LYS A 153 -4.09 -12.11 2.84
N SER A 154 -4.71 -12.59 3.91
CA SER A 154 -4.86 -11.84 5.15
C SER A 154 -3.54 -11.82 5.93
N ASP A 155 -3.27 -10.71 6.60
CA ASP A 155 -2.09 -10.54 7.45
C ASP A 155 -2.48 -10.73 8.92
N TYR A 156 -2.23 -11.94 9.42
CA TYR A 156 -2.54 -12.31 10.80
C TYR A 156 -1.40 -11.91 11.74
N SER A 157 -1.74 -11.41 12.92
CA SER A 157 -0.74 -11.18 13.98
C SER A 157 -0.20 -12.51 14.53
N MET A 158 1.00 -12.46 15.13
CA MET A 158 1.60 -13.63 15.79
C MET A 158 0.71 -14.19 16.92
N GLU A 159 -0.02 -13.32 17.61
CA GLU A 159 -0.93 -13.71 18.68
C GLU A 159 -2.12 -14.48 18.11
N GLU A 160 -2.75 -14.00 17.04
CA GLU A 160 -3.86 -14.69 16.38
C GLU A 160 -3.44 -16.06 15.84
N ILE A 161 -2.27 -16.16 15.18
CA ILE A 161 -1.76 -17.43 14.64
C ILE A 161 -1.58 -18.46 15.77
N ARG A 162 -0.93 -18.05 16.87
CA ARG A 162 -0.69 -18.94 18.03
C ARG A 162 -1.97 -19.35 18.74
N GLN A 163 -2.92 -18.43 18.88
CA GLN A 163 -4.23 -18.77 19.45
C GLN A 163 -4.94 -19.86 18.64
N GLN A 164 -4.89 -19.77 17.30
CA GLN A 164 -5.50 -20.77 16.42
C GLN A 164 -4.79 -22.13 16.50
N ILE A 165 -3.45 -22.14 16.47
CA ILE A 165 -2.67 -23.38 16.63
C ILE A 165 -2.99 -24.05 17.97
N ASN A 166 -2.97 -23.30 19.07
CA ASN A 166 -3.26 -23.81 20.41
C ASN A 166 -4.69 -24.36 20.52
N ALA A 167 -5.68 -23.71 19.90
CA ALA A 167 -7.06 -24.18 19.89
C ALA A 167 -7.21 -25.51 19.15
N LEU A 168 -6.53 -25.67 18.00
CA LEU A 168 -6.51 -26.92 17.24
C LEU A 168 -5.70 -28.02 17.97
N GLU A 169 -4.64 -27.68 18.69
CA GLU A 169 -3.88 -28.64 19.52
C GLU A 169 -4.70 -29.14 20.72
N ALA A 170 -5.52 -28.28 21.33
CA ALA A 170 -6.48 -28.71 22.35
C ALA A 170 -7.50 -29.70 21.77
N LEU A 171 -7.97 -29.46 20.54
CA LEU A 171 -8.91 -30.35 19.85
C LEU A 171 -8.31 -31.73 19.57
N LYS A 172 -7.00 -31.84 19.30
CA LYS A 172 -6.33 -33.14 19.15
C LYS A 172 -6.42 -34.00 20.41
N LYS A 173 -6.38 -33.39 21.61
CA LYS A 173 -6.51 -34.11 22.88
C LYS A 173 -7.93 -34.62 23.10
N GLU A 174 -8.93 -33.88 22.63
CA GLU A 174 -10.34 -34.25 22.73
C GLU A 174 -10.74 -35.32 21.69
N PHE A 175 -10.16 -35.27 20.49
CA PHE A 175 -10.50 -36.16 19.36
C PHE A 175 -9.24 -36.83 18.75
N PRO A 176 -8.56 -37.73 19.48
CA PRO A 176 -7.32 -38.37 19.00
C PRO A 176 -7.51 -39.15 17.70
N ASN A 177 -8.70 -39.73 17.48
CA ASN A 177 -9.01 -40.51 16.28
C ASN A 177 -9.19 -39.66 15.01
N ARG A 178 -9.20 -38.32 15.12
CA ARG A 178 -9.36 -37.36 13.99
C ARG A 178 -8.13 -36.47 13.81
N GLU A 179 -7.00 -36.85 14.42
CA GLU A 179 -5.74 -36.10 14.32
C GLU A 179 -5.34 -35.73 12.87
N PRO A 180 -5.46 -36.62 11.86
CA PRO A 180 -5.10 -36.27 10.47
C PRO A 180 -5.96 -35.18 9.83
N GLU A 181 -7.19 -34.97 10.30
CA GLU A 181 -8.06 -33.88 9.83
C GLU A 181 -7.72 -32.57 10.54
N ILE A 182 -7.40 -32.65 11.84
CA ILE A 182 -6.99 -31.51 12.65
C ILE A 182 -5.64 -30.97 12.15
N ASP A 183 -4.67 -31.84 11.84
CA ASP A 183 -3.37 -31.44 11.29
C ASP A 183 -3.51 -30.74 9.94
N ARG A 184 -4.39 -31.23 9.05
CA ARG A 184 -4.67 -30.56 7.77
C ARG A 184 -5.24 -29.16 7.96
N GLY A 185 -6.10 -28.95 8.96
CA GLY A 185 -6.60 -27.62 9.31
C GLY A 185 -5.53 -26.70 9.93
N MET A 186 -4.55 -27.29 10.61
CA MET A 186 -3.48 -26.57 11.32
C MET A 186 -2.30 -26.19 10.42
N GLU A 187 -2.06 -26.94 9.35
CA GLU A 187 -0.92 -26.78 8.44
C GLU A 187 -0.76 -25.35 7.86
N PRO A 188 -1.82 -24.66 7.39
CA PRO A 188 -1.71 -23.28 6.93
C PRO A 188 -1.21 -22.33 8.02
N TRP A 189 -1.70 -22.49 9.26
CA TRP A 189 -1.32 -21.65 10.40
C TRP A 189 0.13 -21.89 10.84
N ARG A 190 0.60 -23.15 10.81
CA ARG A 190 2.00 -23.50 11.08
C ARG A 190 2.94 -22.88 10.05
N MET A 191 2.54 -22.87 8.78
CA MET A 191 3.31 -22.18 7.73
C MET A 191 3.37 -20.67 7.98
N GLU A 192 2.26 -20.02 8.36
CA GLU A 192 2.27 -18.60 8.71
C GLU A 192 3.21 -18.29 9.89
N GLU A 193 3.20 -19.13 10.93
CA GLU A 193 4.08 -18.99 12.08
C GLU A 193 5.55 -19.14 11.68
N ALA A 194 5.89 -20.18 10.91
CA ALA A 194 7.25 -20.45 10.47
C ALA A 194 7.83 -19.31 9.63
N GLU A 195 7.04 -18.79 8.67
CA GLU A 195 7.50 -17.71 7.78
C GLU A 195 7.63 -16.36 8.52
N ARG A 196 6.75 -16.07 9.48
CA ARG A 196 6.91 -14.88 10.36
C ARG A 196 8.12 -15.02 11.28
N LEU A 197 8.36 -16.20 11.86
CA LEU A 197 9.55 -16.46 12.68
C LEU A 197 10.85 -16.36 11.86
N ALA A 198 10.80 -16.69 10.56
CA ALA A 198 11.88 -16.46 9.61
C ALA A 198 12.08 -14.98 9.24
N GLY A 199 11.29 -14.06 9.82
CA GLY A 199 11.39 -12.62 9.59
C GLY A 199 10.86 -12.15 8.24
N LYS A 200 10.15 -13.01 7.51
CA LYS A 200 9.51 -12.63 6.24
C LYS A 200 8.24 -11.83 6.50
N LYS A 201 7.90 -10.97 5.53
CA LYS A 201 6.68 -10.17 5.53
C LYS A 201 5.75 -10.66 4.43
N LYS A 202 4.46 -10.63 4.72
CA LYS A 202 3.43 -11.04 3.76
C LYS A 202 2.99 -9.85 2.91
N PHE A 203 2.81 -10.08 1.62
CA PHE A 203 2.26 -9.11 0.68
C PHE A 203 1.33 -9.82 -0.31
N GLU A 204 0.03 -9.48 -0.28
CA GLU A 204 -1.02 -10.08 -1.13
C GLU A 204 -1.02 -11.62 -1.16
N GLY A 205 -0.63 -12.24 -0.05
CA GLY A 205 -0.56 -13.70 0.10
C GLY A 205 0.75 -14.37 -0.29
N ARG A 206 1.79 -13.60 -0.63
CA ARG A 206 3.15 -14.11 -0.84
C ARG A 206 4.04 -13.73 0.33
N TRP A 207 4.91 -14.66 0.74
CA TRP A 207 5.95 -14.41 1.74
C TRP A 207 7.19 -13.87 1.05
N LEU A 208 7.63 -12.69 1.48
CA LEU A 208 8.78 -11.99 0.94
C LEU A 208 9.78 -11.72 2.04
N THR A 209 11.06 -11.73 1.68
CA THR A 209 12.09 -11.18 2.56
C THR A 209 11.83 -9.68 2.80
N PRO A 210 12.35 -9.09 3.88
CA PRO A 210 12.17 -7.66 4.14
C PRO A 210 12.61 -6.77 2.97
N GLU A 211 13.72 -7.11 2.30
CA GLU A 211 14.24 -6.37 1.14
C GLU A 211 13.30 -6.47 -0.07
N GLU A 212 12.81 -7.67 -0.39
CA GLU A 212 11.85 -7.90 -1.47
C GLU A 212 10.52 -7.21 -1.20
N TRP A 213 10.07 -7.21 0.06
CA TRP A 213 8.85 -6.56 0.48
C TRP A 213 8.92 -5.04 0.30
N GLU A 214 10.02 -4.40 0.76
CA GLU A 214 10.22 -2.97 0.55
C GLU A 214 10.34 -2.63 -0.95
N LYS A 215 10.98 -3.49 -1.74
CA LYS A 215 11.09 -3.31 -3.19
C LYS A 215 9.74 -3.42 -3.90
N GLU A 216 8.93 -4.45 -3.59
CA GLU A 216 7.60 -4.61 -4.19
C GLU A 216 6.66 -3.48 -3.74
N LYS A 217 6.67 -3.12 -2.46
CA LYS A 217 5.88 -2.00 -1.93
C LYS A 217 6.27 -0.69 -2.61
N GLY A 218 7.56 -0.38 -2.68
CA GLY A 218 8.07 0.82 -3.35
C GLY A 218 7.74 0.85 -4.84
N ALA A 219 7.80 -0.28 -5.54
CA ALA A 219 7.41 -0.37 -6.94
C ALA A 219 5.92 -0.12 -7.14
N ARG A 220 5.07 -0.65 -6.25
CA ARG A 220 3.62 -0.43 -6.27
C ARG A 220 3.25 1.00 -5.94
N GLU A 221 3.88 1.59 -4.93
CA GLU A 221 3.69 2.99 -4.57
C GLU A 221 4.12 3.91 -5.71
N LYS A 222 5.25 3.64 -6.35
CA LYS A 222 5.68 4.36 -7.55
C LYS A 222 4.67 4.24 -8.69
N ALA A 223 4.17 3.04 -8.97
CA ALA A 223 3.16 2.83 -10.00
C ALA A 223 1.82 3.52 -9.67
N ALA A 224 1.41 3.52 -8.40
CA ALA A 224 0.22 4.21 -7.92
C ALA A 224 0.39 5.74 -8.04
N ARG A 225 1.56 6.28 -7.65
CA ARG A 225 1.93 7.69 -7.84
C ARG A 225 1.91 8.09 -9.31
N GLU A 226 2.56 7.32 -10.18
CA GLU A 226 2.55 7.58 -11.63
C GLU A 226 1.13 7.52 -12.20
N GLY A 227 0.32 6.55 -11.76
CA GLY A 227 -1.10 6.43 -12.13
C GLY A 227 -1.92 7.64 -11.66
N PHE A 228 -1.69 8.11 -10.44
CA PHE A 228 -2.34 9.30 -9.89
C PHE A 228 -1.95 10.57 -10.65
N LEU A 229 -0.65 10.81 -10.86
CA LEU A 229 -0.15 11.97 -11.59
C LEU A 229 -0.58 12.01 -13.07
N LYS A 230 -0.92 10.85 -13.67
CA LYS A 230 -1.55 10.76 -15.00
C LYS A 230 -3.04 11.08 -14.97
N LYS A 231 -3.74 10.82 -13.87
CA LYS A 231 -5.16 11.17 -13.68
C LYS A 231 -5.37 12.65 -13.42
N ILE A 232 -4.38 13.36 -12.87
CA ILE A 232 -4.40 14.81 -12.78
C ILE A 232 -4.39 15.38 -14.21
N GLN A 233 -5.58 15.64 -14.73
CA GLN A 233 -5.78 16.43 -15.94
C GLN A 233 -5.89 17.88 -15.51
N LEU A 234 -4.87 18.68 -15.83
CA LEU A 234 -4.95 20.13 -15.66
C LEU A 234 -5.96 20.69 -16.67
N PRO A 235 -6.92 21.53 -16.25
CA PRO A 235 -7.79 22.19 -17.20
C PRO A 235 -6.92 23.01 -18.14
N GLU A 236 -7.36 23.07 -19.39
CA GLU A 236 -6.74 23.97 -20.34
C GLU A 236 -6.92 25.41 -19.85
N VAL A 237 -5.79 26.11 -19.73
CA VAL A 237 -5.73 27.51 -19.33
C VAL A 237 -6.15 28.39 -20.49
N SER A 238 -6.72 29.57 -20.19
CA SER A 238 -7.04 30.55 -21.22
C SER A 238 -5.82 30.83 -22.13
N PRO A 239 -5.95 30.60 -23.45
CA PRO A 239 -4.91 30.99 -24.38
C PRO A 239 -4.89 32.50 -24.61
N VAL A 240 -5.88 33.25 -24.13
CA VAL A 240 -5.99 34.69 -24.36
C VAL A 240 -5.26 35.46 -23.26
N LEU A 241 -4.17 36.13 -23.64
CA LEU A 241 -3.43 37.04 -22.77
C LEU A 241 -4.06 38.44 -22.74
N ILE A 242 -4.42 38.95 -23.91
CA ILE A 242 -5.11 40.24 -24.10
C ILE A 242 -6.24 40.01 -25.11
N GLY A 243 -7.47 40.35 -24.71
CA GLY A 243 -8.67 40.13 -25.51
C GLY A 243 -8.74 40.99 -26.78
N GLN A 244 -9.47 40.49 -27.77
CA GLN A 244 -9.59 41.09 -29.10
C GLN A 244 -10.14 42.52 -29.05
N GLY A 245 -11.08 42.81 -28.16
CA GLY A 245 -11.62 44.16 -27.98
C GLY A 245 -10.56 45.18 -27.58
N VAL A 246 -9.62 44.80 -26.72
CA VAL A 246 -8.53 45.67 -26.26
C VAL A 246 -7.57 45.98 -27.40
N LEU A 247 -7.23 44.97 -28.21
CA LEU A 247 -6.34 45.14 -29.36
C LEU A 247 -6.99 45.97 -30.47
N LEU A 248 -8.28 45.76 -30.73
CA LEU A 248 -9.04 46.58 -31.68
C LEU A 248 -9.14 48.04 -31.21
N ALA A 249 -9.42 48.26 -29.92
CA ALA A 249 -9.45 49.61 -29.35
C ALA A 249 -8.07 50.28 -29.43
N GLY A 250 -7.01 49.56 -29.07
CA GLY A 250 -5.64 50.04 -29.17
C GLY A 250 -5.24 50.37 -30.62
N LEU A 251 -5.59 49.52 -31.58
CA LEU A 251 -5.35 49.73 -33.00
C LEU A 251 -6.12 50.94 -33.53
N ALA A 252 -7.39 51.10 -33.13
CA ALA A 252 -8.21 52.24 -33.51
C ALA A 252 -7.63 53.56 -32.96
N LEU A 253 -7.21 53.58 -31.69
CA LEU A 253 -6.56 54.73 -31.06
C LEU A 253 -5.23 55.06 -31.76
N ALA A 254 -4.39 54.07 -32.02
CA ALA A 254 -3.12 54.26 -32.71
C ALA A 254 -3.31 54.79 -34.14
N THR A 255 -4.29 54.26 -34.87
CA THR A 255 -4.64 54.70 -36.23
C THR A 255 -5.18 56.13 -36.22
N GLY A 256 -6.07 56.45 -35.28
CA GLY A 256 -6.60 57.81 -35.12
C GLY A 256 -5.50 58.82 -34.79
N ALA A 257 -4.61 58.49 -33.85
CA ALA A 257 -3.46 59.32 -33.49
C ALA A 257 -2.48 59.49 -34.66
N LEU A 258 -2.25 58.44 -35.46
CA LEU A 258 -1.41 58.50 -36.66
C LEU A 258 -2.01 59.45 -37.72
N LEU A 259 -3.31 59.32 -38.00
CA LEU A 259 -4.01 60.17 -38.96
C LEU A 259 -4.05 61.63 -38.50
N LEU A 260 -4.31 61.88 -37.22
CA LEU A 260 -4.28 63.22 -36.64
C LEU A 260 -2.87 63.82 -36.67
N GLY A 261 -1.85 63.04 -36.28
CA GLY A 261 -0.46 63.45 -36.33
C GLY A 261 -0.02 63.82 -37.75
N ALA A 262 -0.30 62.96 -38.73
CA ALA A 262 -0.02 63.23 -40.14
C ALA A 262 -0.79 64.45 -40.67
N SER A 263 -2.06 64.60 -40.29
CA SER A 263 -2.88 65.76 -40.65
C SER A 263 -2.32 67.06 -40.09
N PHE A 264 -1.90 67.08 -38.83
CA PHE A 264 -1.28 68.25 -38.20
C PHE A 264 0.07 68.59 -38.84
N LEU A 265 0.88 67.59 -39.18
CA LEU A 265 2.12 67.80 -39.91
C LEU A 265 1.87 68.41 -41.30
N PHE A 266 0.89 67.87 -42.04
CA PHE A 266 0.53 68.39 -43.36
C PHE A 266 0.00 69.82 -43.31
N HIS A 267 -0.97 70.09 -42.44
CA HIS A 267 -1.54 71.44 -42.28
C HIS A 267 -0.50 72.43 -41.77
N GLY A 268 0.35 72.01 -40.83
CA GLY A 268 1.45 72.82 -40.33
C GLY A 268 2.43 73.24 -41.42
N ALA A 269 2.85 72.30 -42.27
CA ALA A 269 3.69 72.58 -43.42
C ALA A 269 3.02 73.54 -44.42
N MET A 270 1.75 73.26 -44.78
CA MET A 270 1.00 74.08 -45.72
C MET A 270 0.79 75.52 -45.24
N GLU A 271 0.54 75.74 -43.94
CA GLU A 271 0.35 77.07 -43.37
C GLU A 271 1.65 77.89 -43.33
N ILE A 272 2.80 77.23 -43.12
CA ILE A 272 4.13 77.86 -43.22
C ILE A 272 4.42 78.27 -44.66
N PHE A 273 4.18 77.39 -45.63
CA PHE A 273 4.41 77.69 -47.06
C PHE A 273 3.50 78.80 -47.60
N LYS A 274 2.32 79.00 -47.01
CA LYS A 274 1.39 80.08 -47.41
C LYS A 274 1.73 81.45 -46.78
N HIS A 275 2.78 81.55 -45.96
CA HIS A 275 3.28 82.78 -45.30
C HIS A 275 2.24 83.61 -44.51
N ARG A 276 1.06 83.06 -44.22
CA ARG A 276 -0.07 83.82 -43.68
C ARG A 276 -0.11 83.88 -42.15
N ALA A 277 0.32 82.80 -41.49
CA ALA A 277 0.44 82.71 -40.04
C ALA A 277 1.47 81.64 -39.62
N TRP A 278 2.75 81.93 -39.84
CA TRP A 278 3.87 80.99 -39.62
C TRP A 278 3.87 80.35 -38.22
N TRP A 279 3.46 81.07 -37.18
CA TRP A 279 3.38 80.57 -35.80
C TRP A 279 2.29 79.50 -35.61
N LYS A 280 1.16 79.59 -36.33
CA LYS A 280 0.11 78.56 -36.31
C LYS A 280 0.60 77.30 -36.99
N GLY A 281 1.26 77.44 -38.13
CA GLY A 281 1.85 76.31 -38.85
C GLY A 281 2.91 75.60 -38.01
N ALA A 282 3.78 76.37 -37.33
CA ALA A 282 4.75 75.81 -36.38
C ALA A 282 4.09 75.07 -35.21
N ALA A 283 3.03 75.63 -34.61
CA ALA A 283 2.29 74.97 -33.53
C ALA A 283 1.67 73.63 -33.98
N TRP A 284 1.11 73.57 -35.19
CA TRP A 284 0.59 72.32 -35.77
C TRP A 284 1.69 71.29 -36.03
N LEU A 285 2.85 71.72 -36.56
CA LEU A 285 3.99 70.83 -36.76
C LEU A 285 4.48 70.24 -35.44
N VAL A 286 4.59 71.06 -34.39
CA VAL A 286 4.98 70.59 -33.05
C VAL A 286 3.96 69.60 -32.50
N ALA A 287 2.67 69.90 -32.59
CA ALA A 287 1.61 69.00 -32.13
C ALA A 287 1.62 67.66 -32.88
N GLY A 288 1.77 67.68 -34.21
CA GLY A 288 1.88 66.47 -35.03
C GLY A 288 3.13 65.67 -34.73
N GLY A 289 4.28 66.35 -34.55
CA GLY A 289 5.54 65.73 -34.17
C GLY A 289 5.48 65.08 -32.78
N LEU A 290 4.84 65.73 -31.81
CA LEU A 290 4.62 65.16 -30.47
C LEU A 290 3.75 63.90 -30.52
N LEU A 291 2.64 63.92 -31.27
CA LEU A 291 1.79 62.74 -31.43
C LEU A 291 2.54 61.56 -32.06
N MET A 292 3.31 61.82 -33.11
CA MET A 292 4.11 60.78 -33.78
C MET A 292 5.24 60.27 -32.89
N GLY A 293 5.90 61.16 -32.14
CA GLY A 293 6.93 60.81 -31.17
C GLY A 293 6.38 59.94 -30.04
N LEU A 294 5.22 60.28 -29.49
CA LEU A 294 4.54 59.50 -28.46
C LEU A 294 4.13 58.11 -28.96
N LEU A 295 3.59 58.01 -30.18
CA LEU A 295 3.29 56.72 -30.81
C LEU A 295 4.55 55.86 -31.00
N GLY A 296 5.65 56.47 -31.45
CA GLY A 296 6.94 55.81 -31.62
C GLY A 296 7.48 55.27 -30.30
N GLU A 297 7.47 56.08 -29.23
CA GLU A 297 7.98 55.65 -27.93
C GLU A 297 7.07 54.60 -27.27
N ALA A 298 5.75 54.72 -27.39
CA ALA A 298 4.82 53.70 -26.90
C ALA A 298 5.02 52.35 -27.62
N GLY A 299 5.24 52.38 -28.94
CA GLY A 299 5.58 51.18 -29.72
C GLY A 299 6.92 50.57 -29.30
N LYS A 300 7.94 51.39 -29.07
CA LYS A 300 9.25 50.93 -28.57
C LYS A 300 9.15 50.33 -27.17
N LEU A 301 8.43 50.97 -26.24
CA LEU A 301 8.27 50.49 -24.87
C LEU A 301 7.47 49.19 -24.81
N SER A 302 6.40 49.04 -25.58
CA SER A 302 5.61 47.81 -25.63
C SER A 302 6.38 46.61 -26.22
N LEU A 303 7.34 46.87 -27.11
CA LEU A 303 8.25 45.86 -27.67
C LEU A 303 9.52 45.64 -26.82
N SER A 304 9.79 46.52 -25.87
CA SER A 304 10.96 46.40 -24.98
C SER A 304 10.66 45.39 -23.89
N PHE A 305 11.47 44.36 -23.78
CA PHE A 305 11.30 43.39 -22.69
C PHE A 305 11.73 44.02 -21.36
N PRO A 306 10.94 43.84 -20.28
CA PRO A 306 11.38 44.19 -18.94
C PRO A 306 12.50 43.24 -18.49
N GLU A 307 13.14 43.56 -17.36
CA GLU A 307 14.23 42.73 -16.83
C GLU A 307 13.76 41.29 -16.62
N PRO A 308 14.51 40.27 -17.08
CA PRO A 308 14.10 38.88 -16.89
C PRO A 308 13.95 38.57 -15.40
N LEU A 309 12.94 37.75 -15.05
CA LEU A 309 12.84 37.25 -13.68
C LEU A 309 14.09 36.43 -13.36
N ALA A 310 14.72 36.73 -12.22
CA ALA A 310 15.83 35.96 -11.70
C ALA A 310 15.28 34.67 -11.04
N VAL A 311 14.78 33.77 -11.89
CA VAL A 311 14.38 32.42 -11.47
C VAL A 311 15.66 31.60 -11.38
N ASN A 312 16.01 31.14 -10.17
CA ASN A 312 17.18 30.31 -9.97
C ASN A 312 16.99 28.99 -10.76
N GLY A 313 17.76 28.81 -11.83
CA GLY A 313 17.62 27.65 -12.69
C GLY A 313 18.24 26.42 -12.06
N ASP A 314 17.40 25.58 -11.43
CA ASP A 314 17.59 24.14 -11.14
C ASP A 314 16.36 23.59 -10.40
N GLY A 315 15.15 24.05 -10.77
CA GLY A 315 13.90 23.65 -10.12
C GLY A 315 13.61 22.15 -10.29
N LYS A 316 13.10 21.52 -9.23
CA LYS A 316 12.76 20.09 -9.16
C LYS A 316 11.24 19.92 -9.11
N PRO A 317 10.55 19.81 -10.26
CA PRO A 317 9.10 19.66 -10.29
C PRO A 317 8.62 18.38 -9.58
N GLU A 318 9.51 17.40 -9.37
CA GLU A 318 9.23 16.16 -8.65
C GLU A 318 8.87 16.40 -7.18
N LEU A 319 9.37 17.47 -6.56
CA LEU A 319 9.07 17.83 -5.17
C LEU A 319 7.59 18.22 -5.01
N LEU A 320 7.07 19.04 -5.92
CA LEU A 320 5.63 19.35 -5.94
C LEU A 320 4.80 18.11 -6.24
N GLU A 321 5.22 17.28 -7.20
CA GLU A 321 4.50 16.04 -7.52
C GLU A 321 4.48 15.05 -6.34
N GLU A 322 5.55 14.99 -5.55
CA GLU A 322 5.63 14.18 -4.34
C GLU A 322 4.73 14.73 -3.23
N PHE A 323 4.77 16.04 -3.01
CA PHE A 323 3.88 16.70 -2.07
C PHE A 323 2.40 16.43 -2.41
N LEU A 324 2.03 16.58 -3.68
CA LEU A 324 0.69 16.28 -4.17
C LEU A 324 0.31 14.82 -3.97
N TRP A 325 1.23 13.89 -4.22
CA TRP A 325 1.00 12.47 -3.95
C TRP A 325 0.75 12.21 -2.47
N GLN A 326 1.59 12.74 -1.58
CA GLN A 326 1.44 12.48 -0.14
C GLN A 326 0.12 13.04 0.40
N GLN A 327 -0.25 14.27 0.03
CA GLN A 327 -1.47 14.91 0.53
C GLN A 327 -2.74 14.34 -0.08
N VAL A 328 -2.80 14.29 -1.41
CA VAL A 328 -4.05 13.97 -2.12
C VAL A 328 -4.14 12.49 -2.42
N GLY A 329 -3.04 11.89 -2.90
CA GLY A 329 -3.02 10.49 -3.31
C GLY A 329 -2.95 9.51 -2.14
N ASN A 330 -2.20 9.86 -1.09
CA ASN A 330 -1.94 9.01 0.08
C ASN A 330 -2.67 9.51 1.35
N HIS A 331 -3.42 10.60 1.26
CA HIS A 331 -4.20 11.19 2.36
C HIS A 331 -3.40 11.46 3.64
N GLN A 332 -2.10 11.75 3.50
CA GLN A 332 -1.29 12.17 4.64
C GLN A 332 -1.70 13.56 5.12
N PRO A 333 -1.57 13.85 6.43
CA PRO A 333 -1.85 15.18 6.95
C PRO A 333 -0.90 16.21 6.33
N PHE A 334 -1.38 17.45 6.20
CA PHE A 334 -0.57 18.57 5.74
C PHE A 334 0.63 18.76 6.68
N PRO A 335 1.86 18.88 6.14
CA PRO A 335 3.03 19.19 6.96
C PRO A 335 2.82 20.52 7.66
N GLY A 336 3.34 20.71 8.89
CA GLY A 336 3.14 21.97 9.61
C GLY A 336 3.54 23.22 8.80
N GLU A 337 4.60 23.11 7.99
CA GLU A 337 5.12 24.16 7.13
C GLU A 337 5.68 23.59 5.83
N ILE A 338 5.48 24.30 4.71
CA ILE A 338 6.04 23.95 3.40
C ILE A 338 6.68 25.17 2.77
N HIS A 339 7.92 25.02 2.33
CA HIS A 339 8.62 26.00 1.51
C HIS A 339 8.50 25.58 0.04
N LEU A 340 7.80 26.39 -0.75
CA LEU A 340 7.76 26.22 -2.20
C LEU A 340 8.67 27.27 -2.85
N LEU A 341 9.72 26.81 -3.52
CA LEU A 341 10.62 27.69 -4.25
C LEU A 341 9.97 28.13 -5.57
N ASP A 342 10.26 29.37 -6.00
CA ASP A 342 9.80 29.85 -7.30
C ASP A 342 10.33 28.97 -8.46
N ALA A 343 11.57 28.49 -8.36
CA ALA A 343 12.19 27.59 -9.31
C ALA A 343 11.41 26.28 -9.51
N ASP A 344 10.97 25.64 -8.42
CA ASP A 344 10.25 24.38 -8.45
C ASP A 344 8.85 24.55 -9.05
N LEU A 345 8.16 25.63 -8.66
CA LEU A 345 6.83 25.97 -9.18
C LEU A 345 6.87 26.29 -10.67
N ASN A 346 7.86 27.08 -11.12
CA ASN A 346 8.05 27.41 -12.52
C ASN A 346 8.38 26.17 -13.36
N ALA A 347 9.27 25.29 -12.87
CA ALA A 347 9.58 24.03 -13.55
C ALA A 347 8.35 23.12 -13.65
N TRP A 348 7.53 23.08 -12.60
CA TRP A 348 6.29 22.32 -12.60
C TRP A 348 5.28 22.88 -13.61
N TRP A 349 5.04 24.20 -13.62
CA TRP A 349 4.18 24.85 -14.60
C TRP A 349 4.64 24.63 -16.04
N GLN A 350 5.94 24.73 -16.31
CA GLN A 350 6.48 24.49 -17.65
C GLN A 350 6.21 23.07 -18.15
N LYS A 351 6.25 22.07 -17.25
CA LYS A 351 5.98 20.66 -17.57
C LYS A 351 4.48 20.38 -17.76
N ARG A 352 3.62 21.12 -17.05
CA ARG A 352 2.24 20.70 -16.76
C ARG A 352 1.15 21.61 -17.33
N LEU A 353 1.39 22.92 -17.45
CA LEU A 353 0.41 23.84 -18.03
C LEU A 353 0.18 23.52 -19.51
N ARG A 354 -1.09 23.47 -19.90
CA ARG A 354 -1.55 23.32 -21.28
C ARG A 354 -2.50 24.47 -21.56
N PHE A 355 -2.29 25.16 -22.68
CA PHE A 355 -3.15 26.24 -23.13
C PHE A 355 -4.15 25.68 -24.13
N ALA A 356 -5.41 26.09 -24.00
CA ALA A 356 -6.46 25.67 -24.93
C ALA A 356 -6.14 26.16 -26.35
N PRO A 357 -6.63 25.50 -27.41
CA PRO A 357 -6.56 26.10 -28.74
C PRO A 357 -7.35 27.40 -28.80
N LEU A 358 -6.84 28.40 -29.53
CA LEU A 358 -7.55 29.65 -29.78
C LEU A 358 -8.88 29.39 -30.50
N ALA A 359 -9.95 30.05 -30.06
CA ALA A 359 -11.23 29.94 -30.74
C ALA A 359 -11.20 30.67 -32.10
N VAL A 360 -12.03 30.24 -33.05
CA VAL A 360 -12.15 30.88 -34.38
C VAL A 360 -12.56 32.36 -34.27
N THR A 361 -13.23 32.74 -33.18
CA THR A 361 -13.64 34.11 -32.88
C THR A 361 -12.52 34.98 -32.31
N GLU A 362 -11.32 34.44 -32.04
CA GLU A 362 -10.20 35.11 -31.38
C GLU A 362 -9.05 35.43 -32.36
N LEU A 363 -9.38 35.89 -33.57
CA LEU A 363 -8.42 36.06 -34.67
C LEU A 363 -7.27 37.04 -34.39
N LEU A 364 -7.49 38.00 -33.50
CA LEU A 364 -6.55 39.09 -33.23
C LEU A 364 -5.99 39.10 -31.80
N VAL A 365 -6.24 38.08 -30.97
CA VAL A 365 -5.79 38.08 -29.57
C VAL A 365 -4.28 37.85 -29.42
N VAL A 366 -3.72 38.30 -28.29
CA VAL A 366 -2.37 37.87 -27.88
C VAL A 366 -2.50 36.49 -27.23
N SER A 367 -1.80 35.48 -27.77
CA SER A 367 -1.81 34.13 -27.19
C SER A 367 -0.92 34.06 -25.96
N THR A 368 -1.25 33.24 -24.96
CA THR A 368 -0.38 32.90 -23.84
C THR A 368 0.44 31.66 -24.19
N ASP A 369 1.75 31.75 -24.01
CA ASP A 369 2.70 30.67 -24.31
C ASP A 369 3.31 30.07 -23.04
N GLY A 370 3.27 30.78 -21.92
CA GLY A 370 3.88 30.33 -20.67
C GLY A 370 3.69 31.31 -19.53
N TRP A 371 3.83 30.80 -18.30
CA TRP A 371 3.76 31.57 -17.07
C TRP A 371 5.06 31.43 -16.29
N ARG A 372 5.45 32.49 -15.60
CA ARG A 372 6.54 32.47 -14.63
C ARG A 372 6.19 33.33 -13.42
N VAL A 373 6.59 32.88 -12.24
CA VAL A 373 6.45 33.63 -11.00
C VAL A 373 7.80 33.83 -10.34
N GLN A 374 7.95 34.93 -9.62
CA GLN A 374 9.06 35.20 -8.72
C GLN A 374 8.51 35.71 -7.40
N PHE A 375 8.90 35.07 -6.30
CA PHE A 375 8.53 35.50 -4.96
C PHE A 375 9.53 36.55 -4.46
N LEU A 376 9.01 37.69 -4.00
CA LEU A 376 9.79 38.80 -3.47
C LEU A 376 9.45 39.02 -2.00
N GLU A 377 10.34 39.68 -1.27
CA GLU A 377 10.04 40.12 0.09
C GLU A 377 8.93 41.20 0.03
N GLY A 378 7.73 40.85 0.51
CA GLY A 378 6.56 41.74 0.49
C GLY A 378 5.82 41.81 -0.86
N GLY A 379 6.00 40.84 -1.76
CA GLY A 379 5.31 40.86 -3.04
C GLY A 379 5.55 39.65 -3.93
N LEU A 380 4.92 39.67 -5.11
CA LEU A 380 5.15 38.68 -6.16
C LEU A 380 5.26 39.36 -7.52
N ARG A 381 6.07 38.79 -8.40
CA ARG A 381 6.10 39.15 -9.81
C ARG A 381 5.64 37.99 -10.64
N LEU A 382 4.74 38.27 -11.57
CA LEU A 382 4.18 37.29 -12.48
C LEU A 382 4.44 37.76 -13.92
N ASP A 383 5.08 36.90 -14.70
CA ASP A 383 5.28 37.08 -16.12
C ASP A 383 4.39 36.11 -16.88
N ARG A 384 3.56 36.65 -17.77
CA ARG A 384 2.84 35.90 -18.79
C ARG A 384 3.49 36.17 -20.13
N GLU A 385 4.11 35.15 -20.68
CA GLU A 385 4.69 35.19 -22.02
C GLU A 385 3.60 34.94 -23.05
N GLY A 386 3.66 35.69 -24.16
CA GLY A 386 2.69 35.52 -25.22
C GLY A 386 3.19 35.87 -26.60
N ARG A 387 2.35 35.65 -27.61
CA ARG A 387 2.64 36.03 -29.01
C ARG A 387 1.50 36.77 -29.68
N ILE A 388 1.88 37.69 -30.55
CA ILE A 388 0.99 38.35 -31.50
C ILE A 388 1.73 38.45 -32.84
N LEU A 389 1.12 37.95 -33.91
CA LEU A 389 1.70 37.96 -35.26
C LEU A 389 3.14 37.39 -35.31
N GLY A 390 3.40 36.33 -34.54
CA GLY A 390 4.71 35.67 -34.46
C GLY A 390 5.77 36.40 -33.63
N ARG A 391 5.48 37.58 -33.09
CA ARG A 391 6.36 38.31 -32.17
C ARG A 391 6.02 37.99 -30.72
N ARG A 392 7.05 37.82 -29.89
CA ARG A 392 6.90 37.59 -28.45
C ARG A 392 6.61 38.88 -27.72
N PHE A 393 5.74 38.80 -26.73
CA PHE A 393 5.41 39.88 -25.80
C PHE A 393 5.42 39.33 -24.37
N LEU A 394 5.61 40.23 -23.41
CA LEU A 394 5.59 39.92 -22.00
C LEU A 394 4.60 40.84 -21.30
N LEU A 395 3.62 40.24 -20.62
CA LEU A 395 2.76 40.93 -19.68
C LEU A 395 3.28 40.62 -18.27
N ARG A 396 3.76 41.66 -17.58
CA ARG A 396 4.23 41.53 -16.20
C ARG A 396 3.23 42.14 -15.25
N HIS A 397 2.82 41.39 -14.24
CA HIS A 397 2.13 41.89 -13.06
C HIS A 397 3.11 41.97 -11.90
N GLU A 398 3.17 43.12 -11.24
CA GLU A 398 3.87 43.30 -9.97
C GLU A 398 2.83 43.50 -8.87
N LEU A 399 2.90 42.64 -7.86
CA LEU A 399 2.04 42.67 -6.71
C LEU A 399 2.83 43.11 -5.50
N ALA A 400 2.40 44.22 -4.91
CA ALA A 400 2.85 44.64 -3.59
C ALA A 400 1.82 44.18 -2.56
N LEU A 401 2.30 43.47 -1.55
CA LEU A 401 1.48 42.94 -0.48
C LEU A 401 1.72 43.77 0.79
N SER A 402 0.65 44.07 1.51
CA SER A 402 0.74 44.66 2.85
C SER A 402 0.54 43.57 3.89
N ARG A 403 1.38 43.59 4.94
CA ARG A 403 1.26 42.66 6.07
C ARG A 403 0.20 43.17 7.04
N THR A 404 -0.87 42.41 7.23
CA THR A 404 -1.91 42.64 8.25
C THR A 404 -1.81 41.56 9.33
N GLU A 405 -2.48 41.76 10.48
CA GLU A 405 -2.59 40.72 11.53
C GLU A 405 -3.29 39.44 11.01
N GLN A 406 -4.08 39.56 9.94
CA GLN A 406 -4.83 38.48 9.29
C GLN A 406 -4.12 37.86 8.08
N GLY A 407 -2.90 38.31 7.73
CA GLY A 407 -2.06 37.70 6.70
C GLY A 407 -1.42 38.72 5.76
N GLU A 408 -0.88 38.24 4.64
CA GLU A 408 -0.49 39.12 3.55
C GLU A 408 -1.72 39.42 2.68
N GLU A 409 -2.09 40.70 2.58
CA GLU A 409 -3.18 41.15 1.72
C GLU A 409 -2.64 41.90 0.50
N VAL A 410 -3.31 41.76 -0.65
CA VAL A 410 -2.94 42.47 -1.87
C VAL A 410 -3.25 43.96 -1.73
N TYR A 411 -2.19 44.76 -1.60
CA TYR A 411 -2.29 46.20 -1.43
C TYR A 411 -2.33 46.94 -2.77
N ARG A 412 -1.54 46.49 -3.74
CA ARG A 412 -1.43 47.14 -5.05
C ARG A 412 -1.04 46.14 -6.13
N VAL A 413 -1.72 46.23 -7.26
CA VAL A 413 -1.38 45.50 -8.48
C VAL A 413 -1.01 46.52 -9.56
N GLU A 414 0.18 46.38 -10.13
CA GLU A 414 0.62 47.09 -11.31
C GLU A 414 0.82 46.09 -12.45
N ALA A 415 0.60 46.52 -13.69
CA ALA A 415 0.94 45.69 -14.85
C ALA A 415 1.61 46.50 -15.95
N THR A 416 2.53 45.85 -16.65
CA THR A 416 3.26 46.41 -17.78
C THR A 416 3.21 45.45 -18.96
N LEU A 417 3.03 46.00 -20.17
CA LEU A 417 3.23 45.29 -21.42
C LEU A 417 4.60 45.70 -21.97
N GLY A 418 5.57 44.79 -21.95
CA GLY A 418 6.96 45.17 -22.15
C GLY A 418 7.41 46.12 -21.03
N LYS A 419 7.81 47.35 -21.38
CA LYS A 419 8.09 48.44 -20.43
C LYS A 419 6.98 49.50 -20.37
N LEU A 420 5.86 49.29 -21.07
CA LEU A 420 4.74 50.22 -21.11
C LEU A 420 3.76 49.94 -19.95
N PRO A 421 3.54 50.88 -19.02
CA PRO A 421 2.53 50.71 -17.96
C PRO A 421 1.13 50.61 -18.54
N LEU A 422 0.33 49.68 -18.01
CA LEU A 422 -1.05 49.50 -18.42
C LEU A 422 -2.01 50.43 -17.66
N PRO A 423 -3.10 50.88 -18.30
CA PRO A 423 -4.20 51.56 -17.62
C PRO A 423 -4.83 50.66 -16.54
N PRO A 424 -5.36 51.22 -15.43
CA PRO A 424 -5.93 50.45 -14.32
C PRO A 424 -7.00 49.42 -14.73
N ALA A 425 -7.86 49.75 -15.70
CA ALA A 425 -8.88 48.83 -16.20
C ALA A 425 -8.27 47.57 -16.84
N LEU A 426 -7.14 47.71 -17.56
CA LEU A 426 -6.44 46.58 -18.17
C LEU A 426 -5.66 45.78 -17.13
N VAL A 427 -5.08 46.45 -16.13
CA VAL A 427 -4.44 45.77 -14.98
C VAL A 427 -5.43 44.83 -14.30
N LEU A 428 -6.63 45.32 -13.96
CA LEU A 428 -7.66 44.54 -13.29
C LEU A 428 -8.18 43.38 -14.15
N SER A 429 -8.52 43.63 -15.42
CA SER A 429 -9.05 42.58 -16.30
C SER A 429 -8.06 41.44 -16.54
N THR A 430 -6.78 41.77 -16.74
CA THR A 430 -5.73 40.75 -16.96
C THR A 430 -5.36 40.02 -15.68
N TRP A 431 -5.46 40.69 -14.53
CA TRP A 431 -5.31 40.08 -13.21
C TRP A 431 -6.45 39.10 -12.91
N GLU A 432 -7.70 39.51 -13.14
CA GLU A 432 -8.87 38.66 -12.92
C GLU A 432 -8.80 37.38 -13.77
N ALA A 433 -8.40 37.51 -15.04
CA ALA A 433 -8.18 36.36 -15.91
C ALA A 433 -7.16 35.37 -15.30
N TRP A 434 -6.08 35.87 -14.69
CA TRP A 434 -5.11 35.02 -14.01
C TRP A 434 -5.63 34.33 -12.76
N VAL A 435 -6.34 35.06 -11.91
CA VAL A 435 -6.97 34.47 -10.72
C VAL A 435 -7.96 33.37 -11.13
N GLN A 436 -8.76 33.61 -12.16
CA GLN A 436 -9.70 32.61 -12.67
C GLN A 436 -8.98 31.36 -13.21
N ASP A 437 -7.90 31.54 -13.96
CA ASP A 437 -7.10 30.42 -14.46
C ASP A 437 -6.49 29.61 -13.28
N LEU A 438 -6.00 30.29 -12.25
CA LEU A 438 -5.49 29.64 -11.04
C LEU A 438 -6.57 28.89 -10.26
N VAL A 439 -7.74 29.46 -10.06
CA VAL A 439 -8.86 28.81 -9.35
C VAL A 439 -9.31 27.54 -10.07
N ARG A 440 -9.29 27.53 -11.41
CA ARG A 440 -9.56 26.32 -12.20
C ARG A 440 -8.53 25.23 -11.94
N ILE A 441 -7.25 25.61 -11.87
CA ILE A 441 -6.15 24.70 -11.52
C ILE A 441 -6.28 24.22 -10.06
N GLU A 442 -6.69 25.11 -9.15
CA GLU A 442 -6.89 24.83 -7.73
C GLU A 442 -7.95 23.75 -7.50
N GLY A 443 -9.04 23.79 -8.27
CA GLY A 443 -10.15 22.84 -8.16
C GLY A 443 -9.76 21.35 -8.36
N ILE A 444 -8.54 21.08 -8.83
CA ILE A 444 -8.00 19.72 -8.97
C ILE A 444 -7.31 19.25 -7.68
N PHE A 445 -7.01 20.16 -6.76
CA PHE A 445 -6.35 19.88 -5.49
C PHE A 445 -7.38 19.79 -4.36
N PRO A 446 -7.95 18.60 -4.06
CA PRO A 446 -8.85 18.43 -2.93
C PRO A 446 -8.09 18.68 -1.62
N GLY A 447 -8.25 19.88 -1.05
CA GLY A 447 -7.53 20.31 0.15
C GLY A 447 -7.34 21.83 0.24
N GLY A 448 -7.16 22.49 -0.91
CA GLY A 448 -6.72 23.90 -1.08
C GLY A 448 -7.45 24.98 -0.27
N ASN A 449 -8.66 24.69 0.19
CA ASN A 449 -9.47 25.62 0.97
C ASN A 449 -9.02 25.75 2.45
N LYS A 450 -7.96 25.03 2.88
CA LYS A 450 -7.54 24.98 4.30
C LYS A 450 -6.15 25.55 4.55
N GLU A 451 -5.42 25.96 3.53
CA GLU A 451 -4.07 26.49 3.64
C GLU A 451 -4.08 28.02 3.66
N ARG A 452 -3.09 28.63 4.32
CA ARG A 452 -2.87 30.07 4.30
C ARG A 452 -1.41 30.34 3.95
N VAL A 453 -1.20 31.33 3.08
CA VAL A 453 0.13 31.91 2.86
C VAL A 453 0.53 32.65 4.14
N GLU A 454 1.58 32.18 4.81
CA GLU A 454 2.04 32.77 6.07
C GLU A 454 3.09 33.85 5.83
N ARG A 455 4.01 33.60 4.90
CA ARG A 455 5.11 34.50 4.59
C ARG A 455 5.59 34.31 3.15
N LEU A 456 5.91 35.42 2.50
CA LEU A 456 6.76 35.42 1.31
C LEU A 456 8.20 35.78 1.67
N GLU A 457 9.11 34.94 1.21
CA GLU A 457 10.54 35.16 1.29
C GLU A 457 11.10 35.33 -0.12
N LYS A 458 12.27 35.95 -0.22
CA LYS A 458 12.90 36.14 -1.53
C LYS A 458 13.21 34.77 -2.14
N GLY A 459 12.47 34.40 -3.19
CA GLY A 459 12.60 33.13 -3.91
C GLY A 459 11.75 31.98 -3.38
N SER A 460 10.92 32.17 -2.34
CA SER A 460 10.06 31.11 -1.81
C SER A 460 8.76 31.62 -1.16
N VAL A 461 7.75 30.75 -1.12
CA VAL A 461 6.52 30.97 -0.35
C VAL A 461 6.39 29.92 0.74
N VAL A 462 5.99 30.36 1.93
CA VAL A 462 5.73 29.52 3.09
C VAL A 462 4.22 29.32 3.25
N LEU A 463 3.79 28.07 3.17
CA LEU A 463 2.39 27.66 3.35
C LEU A 463 2.24 26.92 4.68
N THR A 464 1.22 27.29 5.47
CA THR A 464 0.86 26.59 6.70
C THR A 464 -0.62 26.24 6.73
N GLN A 465 -0.95 25.19 7.50
CA GLN A 465 -2.33 24.74 7.63
C GLN A 465 -3.11 25.72 8.53
N LYS A 466 -4.30 26.15 8.08
CA LYS A 466 -5.19 26.96 8.90
C LYS A 466 -5.52 26.17 10.17
N PRO A 467 -5.30 26.75 11.38
CA PRO A 467 -5.67 26.06 12.60
C PRO A 467 -7.16 25.74 12.53
N LYS A 468 -7.53 24.49 12.85
CA LYS A 468 -8.94 24.15 13.06
C LYS A 468 -9.47 25.12 14.11
N THR A 469 -10.24 26.11 13.69
CA THR A 469 -11.12 26.83 14.60
C THR A 469 -11.98 25.78 15.26
N GLN A 470 -11.70 25.51 16.54
CA GLN A 470 -12.60 24.74 17.37
C GLN A 470 -13.92 25.52 17.34
N GLY A 471 -14.91 24.99 16.61
CA GLY A 471 -16.25 25.55 16.61
C GLY A 471 -16.78 25.49 18.05
N GLY A 472 -17.05 26.66 18.61
CA GLY A 472 -17.96 26.81 19.75
C GLY A 472 -19.41 26.77 19.30
#